data_AF-K0RLH3-F1
#
_entry.id   AF-K0RLH3-F1
#
_cell.length_a   1.000
_cell.length_b   1.000
_cell.length_c   1.000
_cell.angle_alpha   90.00
_cell.angle_beta   90.00
_cell.angle_gamma   90.00
#
_symmetry.space_group_name_H-M   'P 1'
#
loop_
_entity.id
_entity.type
_entity.pdbx_description
1 polymer ?
#
loop_
_entity_poly.entity_id
_entity_poly.type
_entity_poly.pdbx_seq_one_letter_code
_entity_poly.pdbx_strand_id
1 'polypeptide(L)'
;MAACLALRTFVIGAAVTAATAAAALPTDEHGDYNGIDLIEWITSHPDGMIHESIRIGRERPGDPTSINGLFVKADGKPIEKGETIAQIPWDHIISPGNAYRNYKFTSCKAIYNLAKELRRGETSSKAPYVKYLLTQSSGTMPGEFSKAGKKFLTKMLGGDDLPPYEETWKDDYERMWLDQCAGDESDEVERFAYWLTSSRDEDTLMVPIYDMANHSNDSTKLNTLSYKPREAGDVFRFVASMRIEPGAQVYNSYNRCGSCADVDHDECETFSFYKTPDLFVHFGFVEDYPQSWEFDRTDDQTVDEEFEFCLEKDDKTGELVVTWEEDAMPDDEDIAWVKEHINRLGVLEKDKERLEENLVAKSNDDAGAKLMTRAEWDSIWTYHRALTTALNAALQSSDASRSDEL
;
A
#
# COMPACT_ATOMS: atom_id res chain seq x y z
N MET A 1 49.34 37.03 39.99
CA MET A 1 48.14 36.81 39.16
C MET A 1 48.54 37.05 37.72
N ALA A 2 48.47 36.04 36.86
CA ALA A 2 48.75 36.16 35.43
C ALA A 2 47.60 35.48 34.68
N ALA A 3 46.91 36.22 33.81
CA ALA A 3 45.76 35.71 33.07
C ALA A 3 46.24 35.08 31.75
N CYS A 4 45.82 33.85 31.49
CA CYS A 4 46.12 33.14 30.25
C CYS A 4 44.93 33.31 29.29
N LEU A 5 45.15 33.97 28.15
CA LEU A 5 44.10 34.19 27.14
C LEU A 5 44.28 33.17 26.00
N ALA A 6 43.38 32.19 25.92
CA ALA A 6 43.42 31.17 24.88
C ALA A 6 42.52 31.55 23.69
N LEU A 7 43.12 31.86 22.53
CA LEU A 7 42.38 31.98 21.27
C LEU A 7 41.91 30.59 20.82
N ARG A 8 40.60 30.41 20.63
CA ARG A 8 40.04 29.27 19.89
C ARG A 8 39.75 29.70 18.46
N THR A 9 40.52 29.19 17.51
CA THR A 9 40.26 29.37 16.08
C THR A 9 39.14 28.41 15.64
N PHE A 10 37.99 28.95 15.25
CA PHE A 10 36.94 28.17 14.59
C PHE A 10 37.34 27.93 13.13
N VAL A 11 37.52 26.66 12.74
CA VAL A 11 37.64 26.27 11.33
C VAL A 11 36.24 25.92 10.84
N ILE A 12 35.66 26.80 10.02
CA ILE A 12 34.42 26.51 9.30
C ILE A 12 34.77 25.61 8.12
N GLY A 13 34.54 24.31 8.26
CA GLY A 13 34.63 23.36 7.16
C GLY A 13 33.44 23.56 6.21
N ALA A 14 33.69 24.12 5.04
CA ALA A 14 32.68 24.19 3.98
C ALA A 14 32.48 22.77 3.40
N ALA A 15 31.35 22.14 3.71
CA ALA A 15 30.94 20.90 3.06
C ALA A 15 30.60 21.21 1.59
N VAL A 16 31.42 20.71 0.67
CA VAL A 16 31.14 20.79 -0.77
C VAL A 16 30.15 19.69 -1.12
N THR A 17 28.85 19.98 -0.99
CA THR A 17 27.79 19.17 -1.57
C THR A 17 27.78 19.36 -3.09
N ALA A 18 28.62 18.58 -3.77
CA ALA A 18 28.54 18.41 -5.21
C ALA A 18 27.26 17.63 -5.55
N ALA A 19 26.13 18.33 -5.60
CA ALA A 19 24.89 17.80 -6.14
C ALA A 19 25.10 17.54 -7.64
N THR A 20 25.44 16.30 -7.99
CA THR A 20 25.29 15.81 -9.36
C THR A 20 23.83 15.94 -9.72
N ALA A 21 23.52 16.79 -10.70
CA ALA A 21 22.16 16.92 -11.21
C ALA A 21 21.70 15.55 -11.68
N ALA A 22 20.71 14.97 -10.96
CA ALA A 22 20.08 13.73 -11.38
C ALA A 22 19.51 13.92 -12.79
N ALA A 23 19.57 12.87 -13.62
CA ALA A 23 18.96 12.97 -14.93
C ALA A 23 17.44 13.08 -14.74
N ALA A 24 16.83 14.07 -15.37
CA ALA A 24 15.37 14.20 -15.35
C ALA A 24 14.75 12.91 -15.88
N LEU A 25 13.69 12.45 -15.20
CA LEU A 25 12.93 11.29 -15.65
C LEU A 25 12.33 11.56 -17.04
N PRO A 26 12.22 10.53 -17.90
CA PRO A 26 11.52 10.68 -19.16
C PRO A 26 10.03 10.87 -18.90
N THR A 27 9.49 12.01 -19.34
CA THR A 27 8.08 12.34 -19.23
C THR A 27 7.38 12.26 -20.58
N ASP A 28 6.07 12.10 -20.57
CA ASP A 28 5.21 12.34 -21.73
C ASP A 28 5.06 13.86 -22.04
N GLU A 29 4.19 14.20 -23.00
CA GLU A 29 3.84 15.59 -23.33
C GLU A 29 3.14 16.38 -22.21
N HIS A 30 2.72 15.72 -21.13
CA HIS A 30 2.05 16.31 -19.98
C HIS A 30 2.98 16.50 -18.77
N GLY A 31 4.17 15.89 -18.78
CA GLY A 31 5.12 15.92 -17.67
C GLY A 31 4.97 14.75 -16.69
N ASP A 32 4.14 13.75 -17.01
CA ASP A 32 4.02 12.52 -16.22
C ASP A 32 5.09 11.50 -16.63
N TYR A 33 5.60 10.71 -15.68
CA TYR A 33 6.61 9.68 -15.95
C TYR A 33 6.07 8.61 -16.89
N ASN A 34 6.73 8.40 -18.03
CA ASN A 34 6.24 7.52 -19.10
C ASN A 34 6.87 6.11 -19.10
N GLY A 35 7.85 5.86 -18.23
CA GLY A 35 8.45 4.54 -18.06
C GLY A 35 9.40 4.06 -19.15
N ILE A 36 9.70 4.86 -20.17
CA ILE A 36 10.44 4.37 -21.36
C ILE A 36 11.86 3.89 -21.01
N ASP A 37 12.55 4.56 -20.08
CA ASP A 37 13.89 4.16 -19.62
C ASP A 37 13.89 2.84 -18.86
N LEU A 38 12.84 2.58 -18.08
CA LEU A 38 12.64 1.32 -17.38
C LEU A 38 12.32 0.18 -18.34
N ILE A 39 11.45 0.42 -19.32
CA ILE A 39 11.08 -0.57 -20.36
C ILE A 39 12.30 -0.92 -21.22
N GLU A 40 13.07 0.08 -21.68
CA GLU A 40 14.31 -0.13 -22.43
C GLU A 40 15.36 -0.90 -21.60
N TRP A 41 15.52 -0.57 -20.32
CA TRP A 41 16.48 -1.25 -19.44
C TRP A 41 16.11 -2.71 -19.19
N ILE A 42 14.82 -3.03 -18.97
CA ILE A 42 14.35 -4.41 -18.85
C ILE A 42 14.55 -5.16 -20.17
N THR A 43 14.06 -4.62 -21.28
CA THR A 43 14.14 -5.28 -22.60
C THR A 43 15.54 -5.33 -23.21
N SER A 44 16.52 -4.62 -22.64
CA SER A 44 17.94 -4.77 -22.97
C SER A 44 18.57 -6.08 -22.47
N HIS A 45 17.93 -6.75 -21.50
CA HIS A 45 18.39 -8.04 -20.97
C HIS A 45 17.87 -9.19 -21.84
N PRO A 46 18.67 -10.25 -22.13
CA PRO A 46 18.23 -11.37 -22.97
C PRO A 46 16.93 -12.04 -22.51
N ASP A 47 16.75 -12.17 -21.20
CA ASP A 47 15.57 -12.75 -20.56
C ASP A 47 14.53 -11.70 -20.12
N GLY A 48 14.70 -10.44 -20.50
CA GLY A 48 13.81 -9.34 -20.15
C GLY A 48 12.78 -9.06 -21.24
N MET A 49 11.50 -8.91 -20.86
CA MET A 49 10.41 -8.71 -21.82
C MET A 49 9.35 -7.78 -21.20
N ILE A 50 8.82 -6.87 -22.03
CA ILE A 50 7.62 -6.08 -21.74
C ILE A 50 6.74 -6.18 -22.98
N HIS A 51 5.44 -6.44 -22.80
CA HIS A 51 4.51 -6.55 -23.91
C HIS A 51 4.38 -5.21 -24.65
N GLU A 52 4.46 -5.23 -25.99
CA GLU A 52 4.57 -4.01 -26.81
C GLU A 52 3.40 -3.02 -26.64
N SER A 53 2.25 -3.53 -26.20
CA SER A 53 1.03 -2.73 -26.00
C SER A 53 0.95 -2.09 -24.61
N ILE A 54 1.91 -2.30 -23.72
CA ILE A 54 1.94 -1.69 -22.38
C ILE A 54 2.48 -0.24 -22.42
N ARG A 55 1.88 0.63 -21.60
CA ARG A 55 2.37 1.96 -21.24
C ARG A 55 2.31 2.15 -19.71
N ILE A 56 3.21 2.98 -19.19
CA ILE A 56 3.13 3.55 -17.84
C ILE A 56 2.62 4.98 -17.98
N GLY A 57 1.85 5.44 -17.00
CA GLY A 57 1.37 6.81 -16.92
C GLY A 57 -0.05 6.86 -16.37
N ARG A 58 -0.75 7.96 -16.61
CA ARG A 58 -2.09 8.15 -16.06
C ARG A 58 -3.21 7.46 -16.84
N GLU A 59 -4.30 7.16 -16.14
CA GLU A 59 -5.58 6.78 -16.73
C GLU A 59 -6.06 7.85 -17.72
N ARG A 60 -6.06 9.11 -17.28
CA ARG A 60 -6.44 10.29 -18.08
C ARG A 60 -5.19 11.17 -18.26
N PRO A 61 -4.47 11.04 -19.39
CA PRO A 61 -3.22 11.78 -19.63
C PRO A 61 -3.37 13.29 -19.39
N GLY A 62 -2.45 13.86 -18.61
CA GLY A 62 -2.44 15.28 -18.25
C GLY A 62 -3.47 15.72 -17.20
N ASP A 63 -4.27 14.81 -16.64
CA ASP A 63 -5.06 15.09 -15.44
C ASP A 63 -4.28 14.64 -14.18
N PRO A 64 -3.69 15.56 -13.41
CA PRO A 64 -2.88 15.22 -12.23
C PRO A 64 -3.70 14.59 -11.09
N THR A 65 -5.04 14.63 -11.16
CA THR A 65 -5.95 13.96 -10.21
C THR A 65 -6.29 12.53 -10.62
N SER A 66 -5.99 12.12 -11.86
CA SER A 66 -6.22 10.76 -12.31
C SER A 66 -5.09 9.82 -11.86
N ILE A 67 -5.47 8.55 -11.62
CA ILE A 67 -4.58 7.53 -11.10
C ILE A 67 -3.42 7.25 -12.07
N ASN A 68 -2.21 7.13 -11.53
CA ASN A 68 -1.02 6.68 -12.26
C ASN A 68 -0.90 5.16 -12.14
N GLY A 69 -0.49 4.48 -13.20
CA GLY A 69 -0.39 3.02 -13.19
C GLY A 69 0.03 2.42 -14.52
N LEU A 70 -0.28 1.14 -14.69
CA LEU A 70 0.03 0.34 -15.87
C LEU A 70 -1.22 0.17 -16.75
N PHE A 71 -1.11 0.48 -18.05
CA PHE A 71 -2.24 0.46 -18.98
C PHE A 71 -1.88 -0.20 -20.30
N VAL A 72 -2.88 -0.74 -20.99
CA VAL A 72 -2.77 -1.04 -22.42
C VAL A 72 -2.91 0.28 -23.20
N LYS A 73 -2.06 0.50 -24.20
CA LYS A 73 -2.13 1.63 -25.13
C LYS A 73 -3.48 1.63 -25.86
N ALA A 74 -4.05 2.81 -26.09
CA ALA A 74 -5.34 2.94 -26.78
C ALA A 74 -5.28 2.54 -28.27
N ASP A 75 -4.11 2.64 -28.89
CA ASP A 75 -3.76 2.15 -30.23
C ASP A 75 -3.01 0.81 -30.21
N GLY A 76 -2.86 0.21 -29.02
CA GLY A 76 -2.24 -1.09 -28.82
C GLY A 76 -3.12 -2.26 -29.27
N LYS A 77 -2.56 -3.46 -29.19
CA LYS A 77 -3.33 -4.70 -29.30
C LYS A 77 -3.92 -5.05 -27.93
N PRO A 78 -5.07 -5.76 -27.89
CA PRO A 78 -5.47 -6.46 -26.66
C PRO A 78 -4.35 -7.41 -26.22
N ILE A 79 -4.27 -7.65 -24.91
CA ILE A 79 -3.43 -8.70 -24.33
C ILE A 79 -4.36 -9.89 -24.07
N GLU A 80 -4.08 -11.04 -24.67
CA GLU A 80 -4.95 -12.22 -24.54
C GLU A 80 -4.67 -12.97 -23.22
N LYS A 81 -5.67 -13.73 -22.73
CA LYS A 81 -5.52 -14.55 -21.52
C LYS A 81 -4.32 -15.51 -21.65
N GLY A 82 -3.43 -15.49 -20.67
CA GLY A 82 -2.22 -16.30 -20.61
C GLY A 82 -1.00 -15.69 -21.32
N GLU A 83 -1.14 -14.54 -21.98
CA GLU A 83 0.02 -13.82 -22.52
C GLU A 83 0.84 -13.18 -21.40
N THR A 84 2.17 -13.20 -21.55
CA THR A 84 3.09 -12.56 -20.61
C THR A 84 3.05 -11.04 -20.84
N ILE A 85 2.70 -10.28 -19.81
CA ILE A 85 2.71 -8.82 -19.78
C ILE A 85 4.14 -8.31 -19.56
N ALA A 86 4.87 -8.95 -18.63
CA ALA A 86 6.27 -8.65 -18.34
C ALA A 86 7.04 -9.91 -17.92
N GLN A 87 8.31 -9.96 -18.26
CA GLN A 87 9.29 -10.90 -17.72
C GLN A 87 10.48 -10.11 -17.18
N ILE A 88 10.70 -10.18 -15.87
CA ILE A 88 11.72 -9.40 -15.16
C ILE A 88 12.86 -10.33 -14.74
N PRO A 89 14.10 -10.13 -15.25
CA PRO A 89 15.26 -10.89 -14.82
C PRO A 89 15.59 -10.66 -13.34
N TRP A 90 16.10 -11.68 -12.64
CA TRP A 90 16.53 -11.54 -11.24
C TRP A 90 17.49 -10.35 -11.01
N ASP A 91 18.41 -10.10 -11.93
CA ASP A 91 19.39 -9.01 -11.83
C ASP A 91 18.76 -7.61 -11.87
N HIS A 92 17.50 -7.48 -12.32
CA HIS A 92 16.71 -6.25 -12.31
C HIS A 92 15.86 -6.10 -11.03
N ILE A 93 15.61 -7.19 -10.29
CA ILE A 93 14.83 -7.21 -9.04
C ILE A 93 15.71 -6.84 -7.84
N ILE A 94 15.23 -5.99 -6.92
CA ILE A 94 15.91 -5.78 -5.62
C ILE A 94 15.37 -6.85 -4.65
N SER A 95 16.22 -7.81 -4.32
CA SER A 95 15.85 -9.01 -3.57
C SER A 95 16.71 -9.16 -2.31
N PRO A 96 16.35 -10.04 -1.35
CA PRO A 96 17.14 -10.27 -0.14
C PRO A 96 18.41 -11.12 -0.36
N GLY A 97 18.78 -11.53 -1.58
CA GLY A 97 20.00 -12.32 -1.81
C GLY A 97 20.02 -13.14 -3.09
N ASN A 98 20.37 -14.42 -2.97
CA ASN A 98 20.34 -15.39 -4.07
C ASN A 98 19.06 -16.24 -4.09
N ALA A 99 18.23 -16.10 -3.06
CA ALA A 99 16.91 -16.67 -2.91
C ALA A 99 16.13 -15.76 -1.95
N TYR A 100 14.81 -15.75 -2.07
CA TYR A 100 13.90 -15.18 -1.09
C TYR A 100 13.17 -16.34 -0.39
N ARG A 101 12.11 -16.04 0.37
CA ARG A 101 11.20 -17.04 0.92
C ARG A 101 9.79 -16.61 0.58
N ASN A 102 9.05 -17.46 -0.12
CA ASN A 102 7.60 -17.34 -0.24
C ASN A 102 6.99 -17.27 1.17
N TYR A 103 5.84 -16.60 1.30
CA TYR A 103 5.14 -16.46 2.58
C TYR A 103 5.98 -15.77 3.68
N LYS A 104 6.82 -14.82 3.27
CA LYS A 104 7.57 -13.97 4.18
C LYS A 104 7.22 -12.51 3.94
N PHE A 105 6.62 -11.90 4.96
CA PHE A 105 6.15 -10.52 4.96
C PHE A 105 7.29 -9.48 4.85
N THR A 106 8.14 -9.38 5.88
CA THR A 106 9.21 -8.36 5.95
C THR A 106 10.59 -9.00 5.92
N SER A 107 11.52 -8.44 5.16
CA SER A 107 12.93 -8.84 5.20
C SER A 107 13.85 -7.65 5.40
N CYS A 108 14.47 -7.56 6.58
CA CYS A 108 15.53 -6.60 6.89
C CYS A 108 16.58 -6.49 5.79
N LYS A 109 16.94 -7.63 5.18
CA LYS A 109 17.95 -7.69 4.12
C LYS A 109 17.45 -7.18 2.76
N ALA A 110 16.14 -7.28 2.47
CA ALA A 110 15.55 -6.62 1.31
C ALA A 110 15.55 -5.10 1.51
N ILE A 111 15.13 -4.62 2.69
CA ILE A 111 15.14 -3.20 3.06
C ILE A 111 16.55 -2.60 2.96
N TYR A 112 17.56 -3.21 3.59
CA TYR A 112 18.96 -2.75 3.48
C TYR A 112 19.48 -2.79 2.04
N ASN A 113 19.09 -3.78 1.23
CA ASN A 113 19.48 -3.83 -0.18
C ASN A 113 18.81 -2.71 -1.00
N LEU A 114 17.53 -2.41 -0.74
CA LEU A 114 16.84 -1.27 -1.36
C LEU A 114 17.49 0.05 -0.94
N ALA A 115 17.67 0.30 0.35
CA ALA A 115 18.34 1.50 0.87
C ALA A 115 19.74 1.70 0.25
N LYS A 116 20.48 0.61 0.00
CA LYS A 116 21.77 0.63 -0.68
C LYS A 116 21.68 1.04 -2.16
N GLU A 117 20.67 0.57 -2.90
CA GLU A 117 20.47 0.98 -4.29
C GLU A 117 19.92 2.42 -4.39
N LEU A 118 19.02 2.83 -3.49
CA LEU A 118 18.55 4.22 -3.38
C LEU A 118 19.71 5.19 -3.14
N ARG A 119 20.62 4.90 -2.19
CA ARG A 119 21.84 5.69 -1.94
C ARG A 119 22.79 5.76 -3.15
N ARG A 120 22.74 4.79 -4.07
CA ARG A 120 23.55 4.79 -5.30
C ARG A 120 22.93 5.65 -6.41
N GLY A 121 21.60 5.80 -6.43
CA GLY A 121 20.86 6.56 -7.44
C GLY A 121 21.27 6.18 -8.87
N GLU A 122 21.72 7.17 -9.63
CA GLU A 122 22.26 7.05 -11.00
C GLU A 122 23.41 6.03 -11.16
N THR A 123 24.12 5.69 -10.08
CA THR A 123 25.23 4.71 -10.11
C THR A 123 24.81 3.28 -9.78
N SER A 124 23.53 3.05 -9.49
CA SER A 124 22.98 1.70 -9.31
C SER A 124 22.95 0.96 -10.66
N SER A 125 23.21 -0.35 -10.65
CA SER A 125 22.92 -1.21 -11.82
C SER A 125 21.42 -1.31 -12.13
N LYS A 126 20.57 -0.80 -11.23
CA LYS A 126 19.12 -0.72 -11.31
C LYS A 126 18.64 0.74 -11.36
N ALA A 127 19.49 1.67 -11.82
CA ALA A 127 19.22 3.10 -11.81
C ALA A 127 17.84 3.51 -12.36
N PRO A 128 17.32 2.98 -13.49
CA PRO A 128 15.99 3.36 -13.98
C PRO A 128 14.87 3.07 -12.97
N TYR A 129 14.90 1.89 -12.34
CA TYR A 129 13.93 1.55 -11.29
C TYR A 129 14.13 2.37 -10.03
N VAL A 130 15.37 2.60 -9.61
CA VAL A 130 15.70 3.46 -8.46
C VAL A 130 15.18 4.89 -8.66
N LYS A 131 15.24 5.47 -9.87
CA LYS A 131 14.67 6.80 -10.14
C LYS A 131 13.15 6.83 -9.98
N TYR A 132 12.45 5.80 -10.46
CA TYR A 132 11.01 5.66 -10.25
C TYR A 132 10.66 5.52 -8.75
N LEU A 133 11.42 4.72 -8.00
CA LEU A 133 11.20 4.59 -6.55
C LEU A 133 11.44 5.91 -5.80
N LEU A 134 12.40 6.72 -6.24
CA LEU A 134 12.68 8.04 -5.68
C LEU A 134 11.63 9.13 -6.01
N THR A 135 10.62 8.87 -6.86
CA THR A 135 9.47 9.78 -7.03
C THR A 135 8.24 9.42 -6.22
N GLN A 136 8.27 8.29 -5.50
CA GLN A 136 7.13 7.87 -4.70
C GLN A 136 6.95 8.78 -3.49
N SER A 137 5.70 9.06 -3.15
CA SER A 137 5.35 9.85 -1.98
C SER A 137 5.59 9.07 -0.70
N SER A 138 6.17 9.74 0.29
CA SER A 138 6.18 9.33 1.68
C SER A 138 5.01 9.99 2.44
N GLY A 139 4.74 9.52 3.66
CA GLY A 139 3.67 10.02 4.51
C GLY A 139 2.27 9.54 4.12
N THR A 140 2.16 8.43 3.39
CA THR A 140 0.88 7.90 2.89
C THR A 140 0.30 6.83 3.80
N MET A 141 1.14 6.07 4.51
CA MET A 141 0.73 5.01 5.43
C MET A 141 0.49 5.54 6.85
N PRO A 142 -0.50 5.01 7.60
CA PRO A 142 -0.75 5.36 9.00
C PRO A 142 0.47 5.38 9.92
N GLY A 143 1.40 4.43 9.73
CA GLY A 143 2.64 4.36 10.48
C GLY A 143 3.65 5.47 10.16
N GLU A 144 3.52 6.15 9.02
CA GLU A 144 4.31 7.34 8.68
C GLU A 144 3.71 8.65 9.22
N PHE A 145 2.41 8.66 9.54
CA PHE A 145 1.67 9.90 9.85
C PHE A 145 2.31 10.70 11.00
N SER A 146 2.09 12.01 10.94
CA SER A 146 2.39 12.96 12.00
C SER A 146 1.82 12.50 13.35
N LYS A 147 2.42 12.96 14.46
CA LYS A 147 1.91 12.62 15.82
C LYS A 147 0.47 13.11 16.03
N ALA A 148 0.04 14.14 15.30
CA ALA A 148 -1.36 14.57 15.27
C ALA A 148 -2.24 13.61 14.48
N GLY A 149 -1.80 13.17 13.29
CA GLY A 149 -2.45 12.15 12.46
C GLY A 149 -2.64 10.83 13.20
N LYS A 150 -1.55 10.20 13.70
CA LYS A 150 -1.64 8.96 14.49
C LYS A 150 -2.62 9.09 15.65
N LYS A 151 -2.52 10.17 16.44
CA LYS A 151 -3.43 10.41 17.58
C LYS A 151 -4.91 10.57 17.18
N PHE A 152 -5.18 11.15 16.01
CA PHE A 152 -6.55 11.29 15.52
C PHE A 152 -7.08 9.96 14.99
N LEU A 153 -6.26 9.16 14.30
CA LEU A 153 -6.60 7.81 13.88
C LEU A 153 -6.93 6.92 15.09
N THR A 154 -6.06 6.81 16.10
CA THR A 154 -6.35 6.16 17.40
C THR A 154 -7.72 6.55 17.94
N LYS A 155 -8.01 7.86 18.02
CA LYS A 155 -9.29 8.35 18.55
C LYS A 155 -10.49 7.94 17.68
N MET A 156 -10.31 7.93 16.36
CA MET A 156 -11.35 7.52 15.41
C MET A 156 -11.66 6.02 15.56
N LEU A 157 -10.64 5.18 15.73
CA LEU A 157 -10.77 3.74 15.98
C LEU A 157 -11.39 3.42 17.35
N GLY A 158 -11.13 4.24 18.37
CA GLY A 158 -11.68 4.08 19.73
C GLY A 158 -10.60 4.06 20.82
N GLY A 159 -9.33 3.98 20.41
CA GLY A 159 -8.27 3.34 21.17
C GLY A 159 -7.78 2.21 20.30
N ASP A 160 -8.11 0.99 20.71
CA ASP A 160 -7.84 -0.25 19.96
C ASP A 160 -9.12 -0.99 19.57
N ASP A 161 -10.30 -0.42 19.84
CA ASP A 161 -11.58 -1.12 19.68
C ASP A 161 -12.01 -1.38 18.22
N LEU A 162 -11.33 -0.84 17.20
CA LEU A 162 -11.68 -1.07 15.80
C LEU A 162 -10.42 -1.21 14.95
N PRO A 163 -10.43 -2.06 13.92
CA PRO A 163 -9.29 -2.27 13.05
C PRO A 163 -8.97 -1.00 12.22
N PRO A 164 -7.71 -0.75 11.85
CA PRO A 164 -6.54 -1.57 12.18
C PRO A 164 -6.07 -1.35 13.62
N TYR A 165 -5.87 -2.44 14.35
CA TYR A 165 -5.41 -2.43 15.73
C TYR A 165 -4.05 -1.74 15.87
N GLU A 166 -3.84 -0.96 16.92
CA GLU A 166 -2.68 -0.08 17.11
C GLU A 166 -1.36 -0.85 16.95
N GLU A 167 -1.31 -2.09 17.40
CA GLU A 167 -0.13 -2.94 17.28
C GLU A 167 0.25 -3.32 15.83
N THR A 168 -0.65 -3.19 14.85
CA THR A 168 -0.34 -3.50 13.44
C THR A 168 0.35 -2.34 12.70
N TRP A 169 0.16 -1.10 13.15
CA TRP A 169 0.57 0.09 12.37
C TRP A 169 1.27 1.20 13.15
N LYS A 170 0.97 1.36 14.44
CA LYS A 170 1.33 2.58 15.19
C LYS A 170 2.81 2.65 15.49
N ASP A 171 3.36 1.54 15.98
CA ASP A 171 4.75 1.37 16.39
C ASP A 171 5.45 0.27 15.57
N ASP A 172 4.88 -0.12 14.41
CA ASP A 172 5.39 -1.23 13.60
C ASP A 172 6.79 -0.94 13.03
N TYR A 173 7.05 0.30 12.60
CA TYR A 173 8.39 0.72 12.15
C TYR A 173 9.41 0.60 13.28
N GLU A 174 9.09 1.08 14.47
CA GLU A 174 9.93 0.99 15.65
C GLU A 174 10.23 -0.49 16.00
N ARG A 175 9.18 -1.33 16.06
CA ARG A 175 9.28 -2.76 16.39
C ARG A 175 10.02 -3.60 15.33
N MET A 176 9.70 -3.40 14.05
CA MET A 176 10.21 -4.22 12.96
C MET A 176 11.54 -3.71 12.44
N TRP A 177 11.68 -2.41 12.21
CA TRP A 177 12.90 -1.83 11.66
C TRP A 177 13.95 -1.54 12.72
N LEU A 178 13.62 -0.76 13.75
CA LEU A 178 14.62 -0.32 14.73
C LEU A 178 15.02 -1.48 15.66
N ASP A 179 14.05 -2.17 16.26
CA ASP A 179 14.34 -3.23 17.24
C ASP A 179 14.76 -4.56 16.58
N GLN A 180 13.97 -5.11 15.65
CA GLN A 180 14.26 -6.42 15.06
C GLN A 180 15.33 -6.39 13.96
N CYS A 181 15.33 -5.38 13.09
CA CYS A 181 16.30 -5.27 12.01
C CYS A 181 17.60 -4.52 12.40
N ALA A 182 17.64 -3.87 13.57
CA ALA A 182 18.72 -2.97 13.99
C ALA A 182 18.94 -1.77 13.04
N GLY A 183 17.85 -1.23 12.49
CA GLY A 183 17.83 -0.06 11.63
C GLY A 183 18.22 1.24 12.33
N ASP A 184 18.71 2.21 11.56
CA ASP A 184 19.06 3.55 12.07
C ASP A 184 17.87 4.51 11.96
N GLU A 185 17.34 5.00 13.10
CA GLU A 185 16.25 5.99 13.13
C GLU A 185 16.63 7.30 12.40
N SER A 186 17.93 7.61 12.35
CA SER A 186 18.45 8.84 11.75
C SER A 186 18.79 8.72 10.25
N ASP A 187 18.72 7.52 9.66
CA ASP A 187 18.93 7.34 8.21
C ASP A 187 17.60 7.42 7.45
N GLU A 188 17.33 8.61 6.90
CA GLU A 188 16.13 8.89 6.12
C GLU A 188 15.98 7.97 4.89
N VAL A 189 17.07 7.43 4.33
CA VAL A 189 17.02 6.52 3.17
C VAL A 189 16.65 5.10 3.59
N GLU A 190 17.07 4.64 4.76
CA GLU A 190 16.60 3.38 5.35
C GLU A 190 15.14 3.47 5.79
N ARG A 191 14.73 4.59 6.40
CA ARG A 191 13.32 4.87 6.68
C ARG A 191 12.48 4.83 5.41
N PHE A 192 12.90 5.52 4.35
CA PHE A 192 12.18 5.53 3.07
C PHE A 192 12.18 4.15 2.39
N ALA A 193 13.28 3.39 2.49
CA ALA A 193 13.35 2.02 1.96
C ALA A 193 12.37 1.08 2.68
N TYR A 194 12.22 1.18 4.00
CA TYR A 194 11.25 0.39 4.77
C TYR A 194 9.82 0.60 4.25
N TRP A 195 9.38 1.86 4.18
CA TRP A 195 8.02 2.20 3.74
C TRP A 195 7.79 1.87 2.26
N LEU A 196 8.82 1.97 1.42
CA LEU A 196 8.76 1.47 0.04
C LEU A 196 8.60 -0.04 -0.04
N THR A 197 9.32 -0.84 0.77
CA THR A 197 9.13 -2.30 0.76
C THR A 197 7.72 -2.68 1.21
N SER A 198 7.23 -2.12 2.33
CA SER A 198 5.91 -2.44 2.88
C SER A 198 4.75 -2.17 1.91
N SER A 199 4.91 -1.19 1.00
CA SER A 199 3.86 -0.76 0.08
C SER A 199 4.02 -1.26 -1.37
N ARG A 200 5.10 -1.98 -1.70
CA ARG A 200 5.43 -2.35 -3.09
C ARG A 200 6.14 -3.68 -3.31
N ASP A 201 6.64 -4.32 -2.26
CA ASP A 201 7.33 -5.60 -2.44
C ASP A 201 6.36 -6.78 -2.65
N GLU A 202 6.88 -7.83 -3.27
CA GLU A 202 6.17 -9.06 -3.59
C GLU A 202 6.93 -10.23 -2.94
N ASP A 203 6.48 -10.70 -1.77
CA ASP A 203 7.25 -11.59 -0.89
C ASP A 203 8.73 -11.14 -0.71
N THR A 204 8.95 -9.85 -0.39
CA THR A 204 10.27 -9.23 -0.21
C THR A 204 11.08 -8.98 -1.49
N LEU A 205 10.43 -9.03 -2.66
CA LEU A 205 11.01 -8.68 -3.96
C LEU A 205 10.47 -7.31 -4.44
N MET A 206 11.34 -6.31 -4.62
CA MET A 206 10.97 -5.09 -5.35
C MET A 206 11.04 -5.38 -6.85
N VAL A 207 9.88 -5.56 -7.48
CA VAL A 207 9.77 -5.98 -8.88
C VAL A 207 9.30 -4.80 -9.74
N PRO A 208 10.15 -4.23 -10.62
CA PRO A 208 9.74 -3.15 -11.51
C PRO A 208 8.61 -3.59 -12.45
N ILE A 209 7.77 -2.63 -12.87
CA ILE A 209 6.57 -2.82 -13.72
C ILE A 209 5.42 -3.50 -12.99
N TYR A 210 5.69 -4.52 -12.20
CA TYR A 210 4.70 -5.18 -11.34
C TYR A 210 4.15 -4.20 -10.29
N ASP A 211 5.04 -3.49 -9.58
CA ASP A 211 4.71 -2.48 -8.56
C ASP A 211 4.08 -1.17 -9.11
N MET A 212 3.70 -1.18 -10.39
CA MET A 212 2.97 -0.11 -11.08
C MET A 212 1.55 -0.52 -11.48
N ALA A 213 1.21 -1.82 -11.39
CA ALA A 213 -0.17 -2.27 -11.56
C ALA A 213 -0.96 -1.92 -10.31
N ASN A 214 -2.07 -1.20 -10.46
CA ASN A 214 -2.88 -0.80 -9.32
C ASN A 214 -3.67 -1.97 -8.75
N HIS A 215 -4.01 -1.85 -7.46
CA HIS A 215 -4.80 -2.82 -6.74
C HIS A 215 -6.26 -2.88 -7.25
N SER A 216 -6.82 -4.09 -7.37
CA SER A 216 -8.27 -4.33 -7.37
C SER A 216 -8.60 -5.78 -7.04
N ASN A 217 -9.61 -6.00 -6.19
CA ASN A 217 -10.23 -7.30 -5.93
C ASN A 217 -11.49 -7.60 -6.76
N ASP A 218 -11.97 -6.63 -7.53
CA ASP A 218 -13.11 -6.84 -8.42
C ASP A 218 -12.73 -7.91 -9.45
N SER A 219 -13.37 -9.07 -9.40
CA SER A 219 -13.09 -10.24 -10.25
C SER A 219 -13.32 -9.96 -11.75
N THR A 220 -14.04 -8.89 -12.09
CA THR A 220 -14.22 -8.41 -13.47
C THR A 220 -13.07 -7.49 -13.95
N LYS A 221 -12.33 -6.89 -13.01
CA LYS A 221 -11.17 -6.00 -13.27
C LYS A 221 -9.82 -6.69 -13.09
N LEU A 222 -9.69 -7.59 -12.10
CA LEU A 222 -8.45 -8.28 -11.71
C LEU A 222 -7.93 -9.17 -12.84
N ASN A 223 -6.99 -8.61 -13.61
CA ASN A 223 -6.67 -9.13 -14.93
C ASN A 223 -5.25 -9.71 -15.07
N THR A 224 -4.53 -9.93 -13.95
CA THR A 224 -3.18 -10.49 -13.95
C THR A 224 -2.97 -11.67 -13.00
N LEU A 225 -1.81 -12.32 -13.15
CA LEU A 225 -1.19 -13.36 -12.33
C LEU A 225 0.31 -13.07 -12.24
N SER A 226 0.91 -13.27 -11.06
CA SER A 226 2.35 -13.23 -10.83
C SER A 226 2.90 -14.64 -10.65
N TYR A 227 4.00 -14.95 -11.35
CA TYR A 227 4.80 -16.15 -11.11
C TYR A 227 6.18 -15.70 -10.68
N LYS A 228 6.50 -15.96 -9.41
CA LYS A 228 7.72 -15.49 -8.77
C LYS A 228 8.89 -16.38 -9.20
N PRO A 229 10.13 -15.84 -9.27
CA PRO A 229 11.33 -16.67 -9.38
C PRO A 229 11.42 -17.67 -8.21
N ARG A 230 12.36 -18.62 -8.20
CA ARG A 230 12.69 -19.42 -7.00
C ARG A 230 14.05 -19.05 -6.45
N GLU A 231 15.03 -18.84 -7.33
CA GLU A 231 16.38 -18.42 -6.97
C GLU A 231 17.00 -17.48 -8.01
N ALA A 232 18.22 -17.00 -7.72
CA ALA A 232 18.94 -16.10 -8.60
C ALA A 232 19.29 -16.77 -9.93
N GLY A 233 18.89 -16.12 -11.03
CA GLY A 233 18.97 -16.64 -12.39
C GLY A 233 17.60 -17.00 -12.98
N ASP A 234 16.57 -17.16 -12.14
CA ASP A 234 15.18 -17.24 -12.61
C ASP A 234 14.64 -15.87 -13.03
N VAL A 235 13.43 -15.87 -13.59
CA VAL A 235 12.67 -14.68 -13.99
C VAL A 235 11.37 -14.58 -13.20
N PHE A 236 10.97 -13.36 -12.84
CA PHE A 236 9.59 -13.07 -12.47
C PHE A 236 8.76 -12.96 -13.75
N ARG A 237 7.54 -13.51 -13.76
CA ARG A 237 6.61 -13.38 -14.89
C ARG A 237 5.30 -12.77 -14.42
N PHE A 238 4.90 -11.69 -15.07
CA PHE A 238 3.59 -11.08 -14.93
C PHE A 238 2.76 -11.44 -16.16
N VAL A 239 1.60 -12.07 -15.96
CA VAL A 239 0.82 -12.74 -17.01
C VAL A 239 -0.64 -12.31 -16.93
N ALA A 240 -1.33 -12.17 -18.05
CA ALA A 240 -2.74 -11.81 -18.06
C ALA A 240 -3.64 -12.99 -17.61
N SER A 241 -4.44 -12.83 -16.55
CA SER A 241 -5.41 -13.83 -16.07
C SER A 241 -6.67 -13.92 -16.95
N MET A 242 -6.95 -12.83 -17.66
CA MET A 242 -8.06 -12.65 -18.61
C MET A 242 -7.58 -11.75 -19.77
N ARG A 243 -8.46 -11.50 -20.73
CA ARG A 243 -8.16 -10.61 -21.86
C ARG A 243 -8.23 -9.15 -21.42
N ILE A 244 -7.23 -8.35 -21.75
CA ILE A 244 -7.14 -6.91 -21.42
C ILE A 244 -7.25 -6.10 -22.72
N GLU A 245 -8.29 -5.27 -22.83
CA GLU A 245 -8.55 -4.49 -24.05
C GLU A 245 -7.69 -3.21 -24.16
N PRO A 246 -7.47 -2.67 -25.37
CA PRO A 246 -6.79 -1.39 -25.57
C PRO A 246 -7.38 -0.25 -24.74
N GLY A 247 -6.52 0.51 -24.06
CA GLY A 247 -6.91 1.59 -23.15
C GLY A 247 -7.26 1.14 -21.73
N ALA A 248 -7.50 -0.15 -21.47
CA ALA A 248 -7.80 -0.64 -20.12
C ALA A 248 -6.57 -0.61 -19.20
N GLN A 249 -6.82 -0.53 -17.89
CA GLN A 249 -5.82 -0.63 -16.84
C GLN A 249 -5.44 -2.10 -16.60
N VAL A 250 -4.17 -2.34 -16.31
CA VAL A 250 -3.66 -3.62 -15.82
C VAL A 250 -3.76 -3.60 -14.30
N TYR A 251 -4.57 -4.50 -13.75
CA TYR A 251 -4.85 -4.59 -12.31
C TYR A 251 -4.27 -5.86 -11.72
N ASN A 252 -3.63 -5.71 -10.57
CA ASN A 252 -3.19 -6.78 -9.71
C ASN A 252 -3.98 -6.78 -8.41
N SER A 253 -3.91 -7.84 -7.61
CA SER A 253 -4.44 -7.83 -6.24
C SER A 253 -3.30 -8.07 -5.24
N TYR A 254 -3.37 -7.37 -4.12
CA TYR A 254 -2.43 -7.52 -3.00
C TYR A 254 -2.97 -8.53 -1.98
N ASN A 255 -4.29 -8.76 -1.96
CA ASN A 255 -5.03 -9.70 -1.12
C ASN A 255 -5.83 -10.74 -1.94
N ARG A 256 -5.21 -11.24 -3.01
CA ARG A 256 -5.75 -12.26 -3.93
C ARG A 256 -6.26 -13.54 -3.25
N CYS A 257 -5.90 -13.77 -2.00
CA CYS A 257 -6.12 -15.01 -1.26
C CYS A 257 -6.92 -14.79 0.03
N GLY A 258 -7.47 -13.60 0.24
CA GLY A 258 -8.41 -13.32 1.33
C GLY A 258 -9.82 -13.85 1.04
N SER A 259 -10.68 -13.82 2.06
CA SER A 259 -12.10 -14.21 2.06
C SER A 259 -12.93 -13.66 0.88
N CYS A 260 -12.62 -12.46 0.40
CA CYS A 260 -13.31 -11.85 -0.74
C CYS A 260 -12.89 -12.36 -2.14
N ALA A 261 -11.92 -13.26 -2.25
CA ALA A 261 -11.35 -13.62 -3.55
C ALA A 261 -12.02 -14.87 -4.17
N ASP A 262 -12.54 -14.73 -5.40
CA ASP A 262 -12.94 -15.86 -6.27
C ASP A 262 -11.69 -16.54 -6.88
N VAL A 263 -10.81 -17.05 -6.01
CA VAL A 263 -9.55 -17.72 -6.34
C VAL A 263 -9.42 -18.98 -5.48
N ASP A 264 -9.04 -20.09 -6.10
CA ASP A 264 -8.76 -21.33 -5.38
C ASP A 264 -7.56 -21.12 -4.43
N HIS A 265 -7.75 -21.34 -3.13
CA HIS A 265 -6.69 -21.22 -2.13
C HIS A 265 -5.51 -22.18 -2.39
N ASP A 266 -5.71 -23.30 -3.10
CA ASP A 266 -4.60 -24.17 -3.53
C ASP A 266 -3.76 -23.54 -4.67
N GLU A 267 -4.28 -22.53 -5.40
CA GLU A 267 -3.56 -21.74 -6.39
C GLU A 267 -2.85 -20.50 -5.80
N CYS A 268 -2.98 -20.27 -4.48
CA CYS A 268 -2.40 -19.12 -3.79
C CYS A 268 -0.90 -19.28 -3.44
N GLU A 269 -0.04 -19.17 -4.46
CA GLU A 269 1.44 -19.17 -4.33
C GLU A 269 2.03 -17.89 -3.66
N THR A 270 1.24 -17.09 -2.94
CA THR A 270 1.60 -15.74 -2.47
C THR A 270 1.08 -15.41 -1.06
N PHE A 271 1.79 -14.54 -0.32
CA PHE A 271 1.30 -13.96 0.93
C PHE A 271 0.34 -12.79 0.65
N SER A 272 -0.84 -13.11 0.14
CA SER A 272 -1.83 -12.11 -0.28
C SER A 272 -3.14 -12.28 0.47
N PHE A 273 -3.09 -12.12 1.78
CA PHE A 273 -4.22 -12.34 2.70
C PHE A 273 -4.70 -11.06 3.42
N TYR A 274 -4.26 -9.88 2.98
CA TYR A 274 -4.63 -8.61 3.63
C TYR A 274 -6.13 -8.37 3.63
N LYS A 275 -6.67 -7.88 4.74
CA LYS A 275 -8.03 -7.36 4.82
C LYS A 275 -8.01 -5.87 4.50
N THR A 276 -9.17 -5.24 4.30
CA THR A 276 -9.27 -3.79 4.02
C THR A 276 -8.53 -2.92 5.05
N PRO A 277 -8.54 -3.24 6.37
CA PRO A 277 -7.71 -2.55 7.36
C PRO A 277 -6.21 -2.63 7.07
N ASP A 278 -5.69 -3.79 6.69
CA ASP A 278 -4.25 -3.97 6.43
C ASP A 278 -3.82 -3.28 5.14
N LEU A 279 -4.69 -3.23 4.12
CA LEU A 279 -4.41 -2.43 2.92
C LEU A 279 -4.25 -0.94 3.25
N PHE A 280 -5.08 -0.44 4.18
CA PHE A 280 -4.93 0.92 4.70
C PHE A 280 -3.62 1.11 5.47
N VAL A 281 -3.19 0.14 6.28
CA VAL A 281 -1.93 0.17 7.03
C VAL A 281 -0.69 0.14 6.12
N HIS A 282 -0.62 -0.83 5.20
CA HIS A 282 0.60 -1.14 4.45
C HIS A 282 0.70 -0.42 3.11
N PHE A 283 -0.41 0.10 2.57
CA PHE A 283 -0.42 0.78 1.27
C PHE A 283 -1.06 2.18 1.31
N GLY A 284 -1.67 2.58 2.44
CA GLY A 284 -2.19 3.94 2.64
C GLY A 284 -3.48 4.26 1.88
N PHE A 285 -4.20 3.25 1.39
CA PHE A 285 -5.47 3.41 0.67
C PHE A 285 -6.56 2.45 1.18
N VAL A 286 -7.81 2.74 0.85
CA VAL A 286 -8.94 1.80 1.03
C VAL A 286 -9.33 1.29 -0.34
N GLU A 287 -9.43 -0.02 -0.51
CA GLU A 287 -9.82 -0.63 -1.78
C GLU A 287 -11.26 -0.30 -2.18
N ASP A 288 -11.53 -0.26 -3.49
CA ASP A 288 -12.88 -0.39 -4.03
C ASP A 288 -13.40 -1.81 -3.80
N TYR A 289 -14.72 -2.00 -3.79
CA TYR A 289 -15.36 -3.30 -3.57
C TYR A 289 -14.88 -4.41 -4.54
N PRO A 290 -14.81 -5.68 -4.10
CA PRO A 290 -15.12 -6.16 -2.75
C PRO A 290 -14.10 -5.76 -1.68
N GLN A 291 -14.57 -5.65 -0.44
CA GLN A 291 -13.78 -5.29 0.74
C GLN A 291 -13.87 -6.40 1.80
N SER A 292 -12.74 -6.92 2.27
CA SER A 292 -12.70 -7.94 3.33
C SER A 292 -12.54 -7.26 4.70
N TRP A 293 -13.41 -7.59 5.65
CA TRP A 293 -13.43 -6.99 6.98
C TRP A 293 -13.45 -8.06 8.07
N GLU A 294 -12.61 -7.87 9.08
CA GLU A 294 -12.54 -8.66 10.31
C GLU A 294 -12.63 -7.71 11.51
N PHE A 295 -13.32 -8.16 12.55
CA PHE A 295 -13.45 -7.45 13.81
C PHE A 295 -13.28 -8.44 14.96
N ASP A 296 -12.13 -8.35 15.65
CA ASP A 296 -11.93 -8.88 17.00
C ASP A 296 -12.57 -7.92 18.01
N ARG A 297 -13.48 -8.46 18.83
CA ARG A 297 -14.06 -7.77 19.98
C ARG A 297 -13.19 -8.01 21.21
N THR A 298 -12.27 -7.10 21.48
CA THR A 298 -11.34 -7.16 22.63
C THR A 298 -12.05 -7.05 24.00
N ASP A 299 -12.70 -8.12 24.46
CA ASP A 299 -13.06 -8.30 25.87
C ASP A 299 -11.99 -9.11 26.61
N ASP A 300 -11.68 -8.66 27.83
CA ASP A 300 -10.34 -8.82 28.41
C ASP A 300 -10.03 -10.24 28.95
N GLN A 301 -10.93 -11.24 28.80
CA GLN A 301 -10.81 -12.50 29.59
C GLN A 301 -11.24 -13.86 28.99
N THR A 302 -11.97 -13.99 27.86
CA THR A 302 -12.75 -15.24 27.63
C THR A 302 -12.61 -16.04 26.32
N VAL A 303 -12.98 -15.52 25.15
CA VAL A 303 -13.01 -16.25 23.85
C VAL A 303 -12.58 -15.29 22.74
N ASP A 304 -11.88 -15.80 21.72
CA ASP A 304 -11.58 -15.06 20.49
C ASP A 304 -12.90 -14.89 19.69
N GLU A 305 -13.68 -13.85 20.03
CA GLU A 305 -14.96 -13.51 19.39
C GLU A 305 -14.70 -12.55 18.22
N GLU A 306 -14.32 -13.18 17.09
CA GLU A 306 -14.05 -12.55 15.81
C GLU A 306 -15.25 -12.72 14.87
N PHE A 307 -15.64 -11.67 14.15
CA PHE A 307 -16.53 -11.79 12.99
C PHE A 307 -15.89 -11.26 11.71
N GLU A 308 -15.95 -12.07 10.65
CA GLU A 308 -15.37 -11.79 9.34
C GLU A 308 -16.43 -11.86 8.24
N PHE A 309 -16.35 -10.92 7.30
CA PHE A 309 -17.19 -10.92 6.12
C PHE A 309 -16.53 -10.25 4.91
N CYS A 310 -16.94 -10.72 3.73
CA CYS A 310 -16.77 -9.97 2.51
C CYS A 310 -17.93 -8.99 2.29
N LEU A 311 -17.60 -7.76 1.93
CA LEU A 311 -18.53 -6.70 1.56
C LEU A 311 -18.43 -6.42 0.06
N GLU A 312 -19.44 -6.86 -0.67
CA GLU A 312 -19.59 -6.64 -2.11
C GLU A 312 -20.52 -5.47 -2.42
N LYS A 313 -20.49 -5.00 -3.67
CA LYS A 313 -21.46 -4.07 -4.21
C LYS A 313 -21.97 -4.57 -5.55
N ASP A 314 -23.28 -4.83 -5.66
CA ASP A 314 -23.86 -5.29 -6.93
C ASP A 314 -23.79 -4.19 -7.99
N ASP A 315 -23.17 -4.49 -9.13
CA ASP A 315 -22.94 -3.53 -10.24
C ASP A 315 -24.23 -2.98 -10.88
N LYS A 316 -25.38 -3.64 -10.70
CA LYS A 316 -26.64 -3.31 -11.37
C LYS A 316 -27.56 -2.50 -10.47
N THR A 317 -27.63 -2.82 -9.18
CA THR A 317 -28.47 -2.14 -8.19
C THR A 317 -27.69 -1.09 -7.40
N GLY A 318 -26.38 -1.27 -7.25
CA GLY A 318 -25.53 -0.49 -6.36
C GLY A 318 -25.72 -0.83 -4.87
N GLU A 319 -26.48 -1.88 -4.57
CA GLU A 319 -26.73 -2.41 -3.22
C GLU A 319 -25.47 -3.07 -2.65
N LEU A 320 -25.30 -3.01 -1.34
CA LEU A 320 -24.20 -3.66 -0.63
C LEU A 320 -24.64 -5.05 -0.18
N VAL A 321 -23.82 -6.06 -0.46
CA VAL A 321 -24.06 -7.45 -0.10
C VAL A 321 -22.98 -7.88 0.90
N VAL A 322 -23.39 -8.55 1.96
CA VAL A 322 -22.48 -9.07 2.99
C VAL A 322 -22.51 -10.59 2.92
N THR A 323 -21.34 -11.18 2.68
CA THR A 323 -21.11 -12.63 2.72
C THR A 323 -20.26 -12.92 3.95
N TRP A 324 -20.86 -13.54 4.96
CA TRP A 324 -20.17 -13.97 6.18
C TRP A 324 -19.26 -15.16 5.89
N GLU A 325 -18.10 -15.21 6.56
CA GLU A 325 -17.29 -16.42 6.61
C GLU A 325 -17.98 -17.54 7.41
N GLU A 326 -17.56 -18.79 7.22
CA GLU A 326 -18.16 -19.95 7.89
C GLU A 326 -18.04 -19.81 9.42
N ASP A 327 -19.17 -19.95 10.12
CA ASP A 327 -19.33 -19.72 11.57
C ASP A 327 -18.98 -18.31 12.10
N ALA A 328 -18.65 -17.33 11.23
CA ALA A 328 -18.20 -15.98 11.60
C ALA A 328 -19.32 -14.90 11.62
N MET A 329 -20.59 -15.31 11.77
CA MET A 329 -21.72 -14.37 11.83
C MET A 329 -21.93 -13.85 13.27
N PRO A 330 -22.03 -12.51 13.48
CA PRO A 330 -22.07 -11.91 14.81
C PRO A 330 -23.32 -12.28 15.62
N ASP A 331 -23.14 -12.38 16.93
CA ASP A 331 -24.16 -12.76 17.90
C ASP A 331 -24.98 -11.56 18.44
N ASP A 332 -25.74 -11.72 19.52
CA ASP A 332 -26.50 -10.60 20.12
C ASP A 332 -25.62 -9.53 20.80
N GLU A 333 -24.47 -9.92 21.36
CA GLU A 333 -23.52 -9.04 22.03
C GLU A 333 -22.67 -8.28 21.02
N ASP A 334 -22.19 -8.94 19.96
CA ASP A 334 -21.50 -8.32 18.83
C ASP A 334 -22.38 -7.26 18.14
N ILE A 335 -23.65 -7.57 17.93
CA ILE A 335 -24.60 -6.63 17.32
C ILE A 335 -24.89 -5.43 18.24
N ALA A 336 -24.82 -5.60 19.56
CA ALA A 336 -24.88 -4.47 20.50
C ALA A 336 -23.62 -3.60 20.41
N TRP A 337 -22.45 -4.22 20.31
CA TRP A 337 -21.15 -3.56 20.13
C TRP A 337 -21.07 -2.79 18.80
N VAL A 338 -21.43 -3.40 17.67
CA VAL A 338 -21.51 -2.74 16.35
C VAL A 338 -22.39 -1.49 16.41
N LYS A 339 -23.54 -1.55 17.09
CA LYS A 339 -24.45 -0.41 17.28
C LYS A 339 -23.82 0.72 18.10
N GLU A 340 -23.02 0.40 19.12
CA GLU A 340 -22.26 1.40 19.89
C GLU A 340 -21.20 2.09 19.02
N HIS A 341 -20.41 1.32 18.26
CA HIS A 341 -19.34 1.86 17.42
C HIS A 341 -19.88 2.68 16.25
N ILE A 342 -20.98 2.28 15.60
CA ILE A 342 -21.68 3.11 14.59
C ILE A 342 -22.12 4.46 15.20
N ASN A 343 -22.70 4.46 16.41
CA ASN A 343 -23.11 5.69 17.07
C ASN A 343 -21.90 6.59 17.43
N ARG A 344 -20.81 5.99 17.92
CA ARG A 344 -19.54 6.69 18.23
C ARG A 344 -18.95 7.36 16.99
N LEU A 345 -18.85 6.63 15.87
CA LEU A 345 -18.38 7.12 14.58
C LEU A 345 -19.31 8.20 13.99
N GLY A 346 -20.63 8.06 14.18
CA GLY A 346 -21.64 9.04 13.78
C GLY A 346 -21.67 10.31 14.64
N VAL A 347 -21.19 10.28 15.89
CA VAL A 347 -20.89 11.47 16.69
C VAL A 347 -19.63 12.17 16.18
N LEU A 348 -18.60 11.41 15.77
CA LEU A 348 -17.37 11.97 15.23
C LEU A 348 -17.60 12.71 13.89
N GLU A 349 -18.38 12.14 12.96
CA GLU A 349 -18.71 12.78 11.66
C GLU A 349 -19.46 14.12 11.86
N LYS A 350 -20.36 14.22 12.86
CA LYS A 350 -21.06 15.49 13.18
C LYS A 350 -20.13 16.60 13.66
N ASP A 351 -18.94 16.23 14.15
CA ASP A 351 -17.92 17.14 14.64
C ASP A 351 -16.84 17.46 13.59
N LYS A 352 -16.94 16.90 12.37
CA LYS A 352 -15.90 16.89 11.33
C LYS A 352 -15.39 18.27 10.93
N GLU A 353 -16.27 19.20 10.55
CA GLU A 353 -15.88 20.58 10.17
C GLU A 353 -15.09 21.27 11.30
N ARG A 354 -15.60 21.15 12.52
CA ARG A 354 -14.97 21.71 13.72
C ARG A 354 -13.62 21.05 14.03
N LEU A 355 -13.51 19.74 13.82
CA LEU A 355 -12.25 19.01 13.98
C LEU A 355 -11.25 19.41 12.89
N GLU A 356 -11.70 19.61 11.65
CA GLU A 356 -10.87 20.03 10.52
C GLU A 356 -10.16 21.36 10.81
N GLU A 357 -10.93 22.38 11.21
CA GLU A 357 -10.42 23.72 11.54
C GLU A 357 -9.37 23.72 12.66
N ASN A 358 -9.41 22.73 13.56
CA ASN A 358 -8.57 22.64 14.75
C ASN A 358 -7.38 21.67 14.60
N LEU A 359 -7.45 20.72 13.68
CA LEU A 359 -6.48 19.63 13.54
C LEU A 359 -5.71 19.65 12.22
N VAL A 360 -6.24 20.24 11.15
CA VAL A 360 -5.58 20.23 9.84
C VAL A 360 -4.68 21.46 9.67
N ALA A 361 -3.45 21.20 9.22
CA ALA A 361 -2.46 22.21 8.91
C ALA A 361 -2.89 23.04 7.68
N LYS A 362 -2.66 24.35 7.71
CA LYS A 362 -2.98 25.25 6.58
C LYS A 362 -1.99 25.13 5.43
N SER A 363 -0.78 24.67 5.74
CA SER A 363 0.27 24.29 4.81
C SER A 363 0.97 23.05 5.36
N ASN A 364 1.67 22.28 4.51
CA ASN A 364 2.40 21.10 4.99
C ASN A 364 3.52 21.47 5.97
N ASP A 365 4.09 22.68 5.85
CA ASP A 365 5.12 23.21 6.76
C ASP A 365 4.60 23.46 8.19
N ASP A 366 3.28 23.61 8.38
CA ASP A 366 2.65 23.76 9.70
C ASP A 366 2.33 22.42 10.39
N ALA A 367 2.50 21.28 9.69
CA ALA A 367 2.16 19.96 10.20
C ALA A 367 3.19 19.41 11.20
N GLY A 368 2.79 18.42 12.01
CA GLY A 368 3.69 17.73 12.94
C GLY A 368 3.03 17.36 14.27
N ALA A 369 3.54 17.91 15.38
CA ALA A 369 3.16 17.46 16.73
C ALA A 369 1.73 17.86 17.18
N LYS A 370 1.07 18.77 16.45
CA LYS A 370 -0.25 19.32 16.82
C LYS A 370 -1.26 19.38 15.69
N LEU A 371 -0.79 19.42 14.45
CA LEU A 371 -1.61 19.53 13.24
C LEU A 371 -1.19 18.42 12.27
N MET A 372 -2.15 17.83 11.58
CA MET A 372 -1.95 16.82 10.55
C MET A 372 -1.97 17.45 9.16
N THR A 373 -1.38 16.77 8.16
CA THR A 373 -1.48 17.24 6.78
C THR A 373 -2.89 17.06 6.23
N ARG A 374 -3.20 17.71 5.11
CA ARG A 374 -4.46 17.48 4.39
C ARG A 374 -4.60 16.01 3.94
N ALA A 375 -3.52 15.42 3.45
CA ALA A 375 -3.51 14.02 3.00
C ALA A 375 -3.79 13.03 4.15
N GLU A 376 -3.18 13.25 5.32
CA GLU A 376 -3.45 12.46 6.54
C GLU A 376 -4.94 12.53 6.92
N TRP A 377 -5.53 13.73 6.92
CA TRP A 377 -6.94 13.94 7.21
C TRP A 377 -7.87 13.25 6.20
N ASP A 378 -7.66 13.49 4.91
CA ASP A 378 -8.50 12.94 3.85
C ASP A 378 -8.40 11.40 3.76
N SER A 379 -7.23 10.84 4.08
CA SER A 379 -6.99 9.39 4.20
C SER A 379 -7.76 8.79 5.39
N ILE A 380 -7.63 9.36 6.60
CA ILE A 380 -8.37 8.91 7.79
C ILE A 380 -9.89 9.00 7.59
N TRP A 381 -10.41 10.05 6.93
CA TRP A 381 -11.85 10.16 6.62
C TRP A 381 -12.32 9.29 5.47
N THR A 382 -11.42 8.76 4.65
CA THR A 382 -11.76 7.74 3.65
C THR A 382 -11.91 6.39 4.34
N TYR A 383 -10.98 6.05 5.23
CA TYR A 383 -11.09 4.86 6.07
C TYR A 383 -12.30 4.88 7.01
N HIS A 384 -12.54 5.98 7.74
CA HIS A 384 -13.74 6.16 8.58
C HIS A 384 -15.05 5.88 7.83
N ARG A 385 -15.17 6.36 6.59
CA ARG A 385 -16.37 6.15 5.76
C ARG A 385 -16.54 4.69 5.40
N ALA A 386 -15.49 4.02 4.93
CA ALA A 386 -15.52 2.61 4.58
C ALA A 386 -15.86 1.73 5.79
N LEU A 387 -15.16 1.93 6.91
CA LEU A 387 -15.41 1.28 8.20
C LEU A 387 -16.86 1.48 8.69
N THR A 388 -17.36 2.73 8.64
CA THR A 388 -18.75 3.03 9.02
C THR A 388 -19.75 2.33 8.07
N THR A 389 -19.48 2.29 6.78
CA THR A 389 -20.31 1.58 5.79
C THR A 389 -20.31 0.07 6.05
N ALA A 390 -19.15 -0.54 6.31
CA ALA A 390 -19.02 -1.96 6.60
C ALA A 390 -19.80 -2.37 7.86
N LEU A 391 -19.62 -1.65 8.97
CA LEU A 391 -20.38 -1.88 10.21
C LEU A 391 -21.91 -1.74 10.00
N ASN A 392 -22.35 -0.77 9.19
CA ASN A 392 -23.78 -0.62 8.89
C ASN A 392 -24.32 -1.74 7.97
N ALA A 393 -23.51 -2.27 7.06
CA ALA A 393 -23.89 -3.37 6.17
C ALA A 393 -23.95 -4.70 6.95
N ALA A 394 -22.94 -4.98 7.77
CA ALA A 394 -22.91 -6.09 8.73
C ALA A 394 -24.19 -6.14 9.57
N LEU A 395 -24.52 -5.02 10.23
CA LEU A 395 -25.75 -4.90 11.03
C LEU A 395 -27.03 -5.21 10.23
N GLN A 396 -27.16 -4.68 9.01
CA GLN A 396 -28.34 -4.90 8.17
C GLN A 396 -28.46 -6.37 7.71
N SER A 397 -27.34 -7.02 7.40
CA SER A 397 -27.29 -8.43 7.03
C SER A 397 -27.72 -9.33 8.20
N SER A 398 -27.21 -9.10 9.40
CA SER A 398 -27.55 -9.89 10.59
C SER A 398 -29.02 -9.77 11.01
N ASP A 399 -29.60 -8.57 10.92
CA ASP A 399 -31.04 -8.36 11.18
C ASP A 399 -31.91 -9.11 10.14
N ALA A 400 -31.44 -9.25 8.89
CA ALA A 400 -32.15 -9.98 7.83
C ALA A 400 -32.09 -11.51 8.03
N SER A 401 -30.90 -12.09 8.23
CA SER A 401 -30.72 -13.53 8.44
C SER A 401 -31.56 -14.07 9.58
N ARG A 402 -31.62 -13.35 10.72
CA ARG A 402 -32.44 -13.72 11.88
C ARG A 402 -33.95 -13.66 11.64
N SER A 403 -34.39 -12.97 10.58
CA SER A 403 -35.81 -12.88 10.23
C SER A 403 -36.30 -14.04 9.36
N ASP A 404 -35.39 -14.72 8.64
CA ASP A 404 -35.70 -15.89 7.80
C ASP A 404 -35.74 -17.21 8.60
N GLU A 405 -35.25 -17.23 9.84
CA GLU A 405 -35.28 -18.39 10.75
C GLU A 405 -36.58 -18.51 11.58
N LEU A 406 -37.49 -17.53 11.51
CA LEU A 406 -38.70 -17.40 12.36
C LEU A 406 -40.03 -17.73 11.66
#